data_AF-A0A561BVA3-F1
#
_entry.id   AF-A0A561BVA3-F1
#
_cell.length_a   1.000
_cell.length_b   1.000
_cell.length_c   1.000
_cell.angle_alpha   90.00
_cell.angle_beta   90.00
_cell.angle_gamma   90.00
#
_symmetry.space_group_name_H-M   'P 1'
#
loop_
_entity.id
_entity.type
_entity.pdbx_description
1 polymer ?
#
loop_
_entity_poly.entity_id
_entity_poly.type
_entity_poly.pdbx_seq_one_letter_code
_entity_poly.pdbx_strand_id
1 'polypeptide(L)' 'MGRKAWGELSPQEQKLAVAGGAVDGVLRLIALVDLKRRSAGEVRGSRGVWAISVGLVNSMGLVPIAYFLFGRRKAHP' A
#
# COMPACT_ATOMS: atom_id res chain seq x y z
N MET A 1 -13.29 23.97 9.13
CA MET A 1 -13.06 22.82 10.04
C MET A 1 -11.57 22.73 10.29
N GLY A 2 -11.12 22.88 11.55
CA GLY A 2 -9.70 22.81 11.91
C GLY A 2 -9.21 21.37 11.91
N ARG A 3 -7.96 21.14 11.48
CA ARG A 3 -7.30 19.85 11.68
C ARG A 3 -7.08 19.67 13.18
N LYS A 4 -7.65 18.61 13.77
CA LYS A 4 -7.41 18.27 15.18
C LYS A 4 -5.92 17.97 15.38
N ALA A 5 -5.34 18.52 16.44
CA ALA A 5 -4.00 18.12 16.86
C ALA A 5 -4.03 16.69 17.40
N TRP A 6 -2.90 15.98 17.38
CA TRP A 6 -2.83 14.59 17.87
C TRP A 6 -3.35 14.43 19.30
N GLY A 7 -3.00 15.37 20.20
CA GLY A 7 -3.45 15.37 21.59
C GLY A 7 -4.95 15.64 21.80
N GLU A 8 -5.65 16.12 20.77
CA GLU A 8 -7.10 16.37 20.79
C GLU A 8 -7.91 15.17 20.29
N LEU A 9 -7.22 14.14 19.77
CA LEU A 9 -7.85 12.89 19.36
C LEU A 9 -8.19 12.05 20.59
N SER A 10 -9.39 11.48 20.61
CA SER A 10 -9.78 10.47 21.56
C SER A 10 -8.83 9.26 21.49
N PRO A 11 -8.70 8.46 22.57
CA PRO A 11 -7.89 7.26 22.54
C PRO A 11 -8.27 6.26 21.44
N GLN A 12 -9.55 6.25 21.02
CA GLN A 12 -10.02 5.42 19.91
C GLN A 12 -9.53 5.95 18.56
N GLU A 13 -9.63 7.26 18.31
CA GLU A 13 -9.12 7.89 17.08
C GLU A 13 -7.62 7.68 16.92
N GLN A 14 -6.84 7.84 18.00
CA GLN A 14 -5.38 7.58 17.96
C GLN A 14 -5.07 6.12 17.64
N LYS A 15 -5.78 5.17 18.29
CA LYS A 15 -5.61 3.73 18.02
C LYS A 15 -5.94 3.39 16.57
N LEU A 16 -7.03 3.94 16.02
CA LEU A 16 -7.40 3.72 14.62
C LEU A 16 -6.37 4.30 13.66
N ALA A 17 -5.84 5.50 13.94
CA ALA A 17 -4.79 6.11 13.13
C ALA A 17 -3.51 5.26 13.12
N VAL A 18 -3.06 4.80 14.30
CA VAL A 18 -1.89 3.91 14.42
C VAL A 18 -2.14 2.58 13.71
N ALA A 19 -3.30 1.94 13.92
CA ALA A 19 -3.63 0.67 13.30
C ALA A 19 -3.70 0.79 11.77
N GLY A 20 -4.35 1.84 11.26
CA GLY A 20 -4.43 2.12 9.83
C GLY A 20 -3.05 2.34 9.19
N GLY A 21 -2.18 3.12 9.85
CA GLY A 21 -0.81 3.33 9.39
C GLY A 21 0.04 2.06 9.41
N ALA A 22 -0.10 1.23 10.45
CA ALA A 22 0.61 -0.05 10.54
C ALA A 22 0.18 -1.03 9.43
N VAL A 23 -1.12 -1.15 9.18
CA VAL A 23 -1.67 -2.00 8.12
C VAL A 23 -1.20 -1.51 6.74
N ASP A 24 -1.27 -0.21 6.47
CA ASP A 24 -0.78 0.38 5.21
C ASP A 24 0.72 0.13 5.01
N GLY A 25 1.53 0.35 6.07
CA GLY A 25 2.97 0.12 6.03
C GLY A 25 3.33 -1.33 5.72
N VAL A 26 2.70 -2.30 6.39
CA VAL A 26 2.94 -3.74 6.15
C VAL A 26 2.53 -4.12 4.73
N LEU A 27 1.33 -3.72 4.27
CA LEU A 27 0.87 -4.02 2.92
C LEU A 27 1.78 -3.42 1.86
N ARG A 28 2.25 -2.18 2.05
CA ARG A 28 3.21 -1.51 1.16
C ARG A 28 4.52 -2.29 1.09
N LEU A 29 5.07 -2.73 2.22
CA LEU A 29 6.31 -3.51 2.25
C LEU A 29 6.15 -4.83 1.50
N ILE A 30 5.07 -5.58 1.73
CA ILE A 30 4.80 -6.85 1.04
C ILE A 30 4.67 -6.60 -0.47
N ALA A 31 3.94 -5.56 -0.89
CA ALA A 31 3.75 -5.24 -2.29
C ALA A 31 5.06 -4.85 -2.98
N LEU A 32 5.90 -4.03 -2.35
CA LEU A 32 7.22 -3.68 -2.89
C LEU A 32 8.16 -4.89 -2.97
N VAL A 33 8.13 -5.79 -1.99
CA VAL A 33 8.91 -7.04 -2.01
C VAL A 33 8.44 -7.98 -3.11
N ASP A 34 7.13 -8.17 -3.28
CA ASP A 34 6.55 -8.97 -4.38
C ASP A 34 6.93 -8.37 -5.74
N LEU A 35 6.81 -7.05 -5.89
CA LEU A 35 7.21 -6.33 -7.10
C LEU A 35 8.72 -6.40 -7.37
N LYS A 36 9.55 -6.47 -6.32
CA LYS A 36 11.00 -6.67 -6.44
C LYS A 36 11.32 -8.07 -6.97
N ARG A 37 10.59 -9.09 -6.50
CA ARG A 37 10.80 -10.50 -6.86
C ARG A 37 10.26 -10.86 -8.24
N ARG A 38 9.17 -10.22 -8.70
CA ARG A 38 8.59 -10.46 -10.02
C ARG A 38 9.39 -9.82 -11.14
N SER A 39 9.55 -10.57 -12.24
CA SER A 39 10.08 -10.06 -13.51
C SER A 39 9.04 -9.19 -14.23
N ALA A 40 9.46 -8.37 -15.18
CA ALA A 40 8.57 -7.41 -15.85
C ALA A 40 7.38 -8.07 -16.60
N GLY A 41 7.53 -9.33 -17.05
CA GLY A 41 6.45 -10.06 -17.72
C GLY A 41 5.33 -10.55 -16.79
N GLU A 42 5.60 -10.60 -15.48
CA GLU A 42 4.67 -11.08 -14.45
C GLU A 42 3.86 -9.96 -13.80
N VAL A 43 4.05 -8.72 -14.27
CA VAL A 43 3.34 -7.53 -13.79
C VAL A 43 2.53 -6.96 -14.95
N ARG A 44 1.26 -6.66 -14.71
CA ARG A 44 0.41 -5.98 -15.69
C ARG A 44 0.78 -4.50 -15.76
N GLY A 45 1.31 -4.06 -16.89
CA GLY A 45 1.74 -2.68 -17.13
C GLY A 45 3.17 -2.39 -16.67
N SER A 46 3.50 -1.12 -16.47
CA SER A 46 4.85 -0.73 -16.06
C SER A 46 5.11 -1.07 -14.59
N ARG A 47 6.15 -1.86 -14.36
CA ARG A 47 6.68 -2.14 -13.02
C ARG A 47 7.03 -0.87 -12.25
N GLY A 48 7.59 0.14 -12.93
CA GLY A 48 7.95 1.42 -12.33
C GLY A 48 6.72 2.19 -11.84
N VAL A 49 5.63 2.17 -12.62
CA VAL A 49 4.36 2.81 -12.21
C VAL A 49 3.82 2.16 -10.93
N TRP A 50 3.78 0.83 -10.87
CA TRP A 50 3.36 0.13 -9.65
C TRP A 50 4.27 0.43 -8.45
N ALA A 51 5.59 0.51 -8.66
CA ALA A 51 6.52 0.85 -7.58
C ALA A 51 6.25 2.25 -7.02
N ILE A 52 6.06 3.23 -7.90
CA ILE A 52 5.76 4.62 -7.52
C ILE A 52 4.40 4.71 -6.83
N SER A 53 3.36 4.09 -7.41
CA SER A 53 2.01 4.10 -6.83
C SER A 53 2.00 3.46 -5.45
N VAL A 54 2.56 2.25 -5.31
CA VAL A 54 2.63 1.55 -4.03
C VAL A 54 3.50 2.33 -3.04
N GLY A 55 4.65 2.86 -3.46
CA GLY A 55 5.62 3.47 -2.56
C GLY A 55 5.29 4.88 -2.08
N LEU A 56 4.62 5.69 -2.89
CA LEU A 56 4.41 7.12 -2.58
C LEU A 56 2.98 7.47 -2.17
N VAL A 57 1.98 6.68 -2.57
CA VAL A 57 0.57 7.01 -2.30
C VAL A 57 0.12 6.46 -0.95
N ASN A 58 -0.01 7.33 0.06
CA ASN A 58 -0.60 6.97 1.35
C ASN A 58 -2.12 6.82 1.17
N SER A 59 -2.58 5.57 1.17
CA SER A 59 -3.96 5.21 0.80
C SER A 59 -4.63 4.24 1.78
N MET A 60 -4.07 4.09 2.98
CA MET A 60 -4.57 3.14 3.99
C MET A 60 -4.72 1.70 3.44
N GLY A 61 -3.77 1.25 2.62
CA GLY A 61 -3.70 -0.09 2.08
C GLY A 61 -4.42 -0.30 0.73
N LEU A 62 -5.21 0.66 0.26
CA LEU A 62 -5.98 0.53 -0.99
C LEU A 62 -5.09 0.30 -2.21
N VAL A 63 -4.00 1.05 -2.36
CA VAL A 63 -3.09 0.90 -3.52
C VAL A 63 -2.33 -0.43 -3.51
N PRO A 64 -1.73 -0.89 -2.39
CA PRO A 64 -1.21 -2.25 -2.29
C PRO A 64 -2.23 -3.34 -2.62
N ILE A 65 -3.48 -3.22 -2.14
CA ILE A 65 -4.56 -4.17 -2.46
C ILE A 65 -4.85 -4.18 -3.96
N ALA A 66 -4.96 -3.00 -4.59
CA ALA A 66 -5.17 -2.88 -6.02
C ALA A 66 -4.03 -3.52 -6.83
N TYR A 67 -2.77 -3.38 -6.39
CA TYR A 67 -1.64 -4.06 -6.99
C TYR A 67 -1.80 -5.59 -6.95
N PHE A 68 -2.15 -6.16 -5.80
CA PHE A 68 -2.32 -7.61 -5.68
C PHE A 68 -3.46 -8.18 -6.51
N LEU A 69 -4.55 -7.42 -6.67
CA LEU A 69 -5.73 -7.83 -7.44
C LEU A 69 -5.54 -7.65 -8.95
N PHE A 70 -4.97 -6.53 -9.38
CA PHE A 70 -4.95 -6.12 -10.79
C PHE A 70 -3.55 -6.03 -11.40
N GLY A 71 -2.54 -5.73 -10.58
CA GLY A 71 -1.15 -5.53 -11.01
C GLY A 71 -0.37 -6.83 -11.19
N ARG A 72 -0.74 -7.93 -10.53
CA ARG A 72 -0.09 -9.23 -10.71
C ARG A 72 -0.61 -9.94 -11.97
N ARG A 73 0.30 -10.56 -12.72
CA ARG A 73 0.01 -11.57 -13.73
C ARG A 73 0.36 -12.93 -13.16
N LYS A 74 -0.47 -13.95 -13.43
CA LYS A 74 -0.08 -15.33 -13.16
C LYS A 74 1.11 -15.65 -14.08
N ALA A 75 2.21 -16.13 -13.51
CA ALA A 75 3.24 -16.79 -14.31
C ALA A 75 2.55 -17.96 -15.01
N HIS A 76 2.67 -18.04 -16.34
CA HIS A 76 2.27 -19.25 -17.04
C HIS A 76 3.19 -20.37 -16.54
N PRO A 77 2.66 -21.51 -16.05
CA PRO A 77 3.47 -22.69 -15.74
C PRO A 77 4.15 -23.23 -17.00
#